data_AF-A0A2S4HEP5-F1
#
_entry.id   AF-A0A2S4HEP5-F1
#
_cell.length_a   1.000
_cell.length_b   1.000
_cell.length_c   1.000
_cell.angle_alpha   90.00
_cell.angle_beta   90.00
_cell.angle_gamma   90.00
#
_symmetry.space_group_name_H-M   'P 1'
#
loop_
_entity.id
_entity.type
_entity.pdbx_description
1 polymer ?
#
loop_
_entity_poly.entity_id
_entity_poly.type
_entity_poly.pdbx_seq_one_letter_code
_entity_poly.pdbx_strand_id
1 'polypeptide(L)'
;MSPEYDGLCLLYAHHALSRDKLYAVKILGWARLANGQTVAILPWLNAISRCIDLNDPESGQSQGYYDPRSGSHFSETPPHHLAALDAMSHYSSTTAVIQEIPDLIGSHAALLGDNQQFLLEPVISWRLHKDGRLEAQVADLSLAQHSPILAGDECLYPVQQEANFRYFFQYHIANQIKAGGQIATRALSQLLT
;
A
#
# COMPACT_ATOMS: atom_id res chain seq x y z
N MET A 1 -11.84 7.69 -0.37
CA MET A 1 -11.52 6.39 -1.00
C MET A 1 -12.32 5.29 -0.31
N SER A 2 -12.49 4.12 -0.92
CA SER A 2 -13.12 2.95 -0.28
C SER A 2 -12.04 1.91 0.04
N PRO A 3 -11.78 1.56 1.32
CA PRO A 3 -10.78 0.54 1.66
C PRO A 3 -11.19 -0.85 1.17
N GLU A 4 -10.21 -1.69 0.86
CA GLU A 4 -10.42 -3.08 0.48
C GLU A 4 -10.47 -3.98 1.73
N TYR A 5 -11.48 -4.85 1.81
CA TYR A 5 -11.74 -5.71 2.98
C TYR A 5 -11.80 -7.20 2.63
N ASP A 6 -11.99 -7.55 1.36
CA ASP A 6 -12.15 -8.93 0.90
C ASP A 6 -10.81 -9.60 0.57
N GLY A 7 -9.71 -8.84 0.64
CA GLY A 7 -8.36 -9.32 0.33
C GLY A 7 -8.10 -9.44 -1.17
N LEU A 8 -8.81 -8.65 -1.99
CA LEU A 8 -8.62 -8.60 -3.43
C LEU A 8 -7.19 -8.17 -3.79
N CYS A 9 -6.69 -8.72 -4.88
CA CYS A 9 -5.33 -8.52 -5.34
C CYS A 9 -5.31 -7.93 -6.75
N LEU A 10 -4.30 -7.10 -7.01
CA LEU A 10 -3.83 -6.79 -8.35
C LEU A 10 -3.01 -7.98 -8.86
N LEU A 11 -3.27 -8.43 -10.08
CA LEU A 11 -2.35 -9.31 -10.80
C LEU A 11 -1.33 -8.46 -11.55
N TYR A 12 -0.05 -8.74 -11.32
CA TYR A 12 1.05 -8.02 -11.94
C TYR A 12 2.02 -8.98 -12.61
N ALA A 13 2.32 -8.75 -13.89
CA ALA A 13 3.36 -9.48 -14.63
C ALA A 13 4.68 -8.72 -14.49
N HIS A 14 5.74 -9.36 -13.99
CA HIS A 14 7.05 -8.72 -13.83
C HIS A 14 8.04 -9.23 -14.89
N HIS A 15 8.23 -8.47 -15.97
CA HIS A 15 8.95 -8.94 -17.16
C HIS A 15 10.42 -9.31 -16.91
N ALA A 16 11.10 -8.66 -15.95
CA ALA A 16 12.48 -8.99 -15.62
C ALA A 16 12.65 -10.25 -14.76
N LEU A 17 11.59 -10.71 -14.06
CA LEU A 17 11.64 -11.89 -13.19
C LEU A 17 11.06 -13.13 -13.88
N SER A 18 9.93 -12.96 -14.58
CA SER A 18 9.30 -13.99 -15.41
C SER A 18 8.14 -13.38 -16.18
N ARG A 19 8.06 -13.65 -17.49
CA ARG A 19 6.89 -13.28 -18.31
C ARG A 19 5.69 -14.22 -18.13
N ASP A 20 5.92 -15.40 -17.58
CA ASP A 20 4.90 -16.45 -17.44
C ASP A 20 4.28 -16.51 -16.03
N LYS A 21 4.80 -15.72 -15.08
CA LYS A 21 4.30 -15.68 -13.70
C LYS A 21 3.60 -14.36 -13.43
N LEU A 22 2.45 -14.47 -12.80
CA LEU A 22 1.72 -13.35 -12.23
C LEU A 22 1.94 -13.31 -10.72
N TYR A 23 2.11 -12.10 -10.22
CA TYR A 23 2.23 -11.82 -8.80
C TYR A 23 0.91 -11.20 -8.32
N ALA A 24 0.33 -11.79 -7.29
CA ALA A 24 -0.86 -11.24 -6.63
C ALA A 24 -0.41 -10.26 -5.54
N VAL A 25 -0.73 -8.98 -5.73
CA VAL A 25 -0.36 -7.90 -4.83
C VAL A 25 -1.63 -7.36 -4.18
N LYS A 26 -1.76 -7.46 -2.86
CA LYS A 26 -2.96 -7.00 -2.15
C LYS A 26 -3.28 -5.53 -2.47
N ILE A 27 -4.55 -5.26 -2.75
CA ILE A 27 -5.10 -3.93 -2.97
C ILE A 27 -5.35 -3.27 -1.62
N LEU A 28 -4.95 -2.01 -1.44
CA LEU A 28 -5.25 -1.24 -0.23
C LEU A 28 -6.69 -0.72 -0.24
N GLY A 29 -7.15 -0.31 -1.43
CA GLY A 29 -8.51 0.16 -1.63
C GLY A 29 -8.74 0.64 -3.04
N TRP A 30 -9.89 1.29 -3.23
CA TRP A 30 -10.37 1.82 -4.49
C TRP A 30 -10.54 3.32 -4.39
N ALA A 31 -9.99 4.04 -5.36
CA ALA A 31 -9.99 5.49 -5.40
C ALA A 31 -10.77 6.00 -6.62
N ARG A 32 -11.63 6.99 -6.40
CA ARG A 32 -12.23 7.80 -7.46
C ARG A 32 -11.27 8.93 -7.80
N LEU A 33 -10.81 8.97 -9.03
CA LEU A 33 -9.96 10.03 -9.56
C LEU A 33 -10.78 11.25 -9.96
N ALA A 34 -10.13 12.40 -10.11
CA ALA A 34 -10.78 13.65 -10.52
C ALA A 34 -11.47 13.58 -11.89
N ASN A 35 -11.01 12.68 -12.77
CA ASN A 35 -11.63 12.43 -14.08
C ASN A 35 -12.86 11.50 -14.01
N GLY A 36 -13.28 11.09 -12.81
CA GLY A 36 -14.42 10.19 -12.60
C GLY A 36 -14.09 8.70 -12.69
N GLN A 37 -12.86 8.32 -13.08
CA GLN A 37 -12.45 6.92 -13.14
C GLN A 37 -12.23 6.35 -11.74
N THR A 38 -12.66 5.11 -11.51
CA THR A 38 -12.33 4.36 -10.28
C THR A 38 -11.21 3.38 -10.56
N VAL A 39 -10.19 3.36 -9.71
CA VAL A 39 -9.01 2.51 -9.85
C VAL A 39 -8.63 1.87 -8.52
N ALA A 40 -8.02 0.69 -8.56
CA ALA A 40 -7.37 0.12 -7.39
C ALA A 40 -6.11 0.91 -7.06
N ILE A 41 -5.82 1.03 -5.77
CA ILE A 41 -4.61 1.65 -5.24
C ILE A 41 -3.92 0.70 -4.26
N LEU A 42 -2.59 0.78 -4.22
CA LEU A 42 -1.76 -0.10 -3.42
C LEU A 42 -0.42 0.58 -3.10
N PRO A 43 0.23 0.24 -1.98
CA PRO A 43 1.62 0.62 -1.73
C PRO A 43 2.53 -0.04 -2.75
N TRP A 44 3.32 0.77 -3.43
CA TRP A 44 4.27 0.32 -4.44
C TRP A 44 5.52 1.19 -4.37
N LEU A 45 6.68 0.56 -4.18
CA LEU A 45 7.93 1.25 -3.91
C LEU A 45 7.74 2.26 -2.76
N ASN A 46 7.96 3.55 -2.97
CA ASN A 46 7.96 4.57 -1.92
C ASN A 46 6.64 5.33 -1.78
N ALA A 47 5.57 4.94 -2.49
CA ALA A 47 4.31 5.68 -2.49
C ALA A 47 3.09 4.77 -2.69
N ILE A 48 1.89 5.35 -2.56
CA ILE A 48 0.69 4.72 -3.09
C ILE A 48 0.69 4.92 -4.61
N SER A 49 0.55 3.82 -5.35
CA SER A 49 0.38 3.83 -6.80
C SER A 49 -1.03 3.45 -7.19
N ARG A 50 -1.48 3.98 -8.34
CA ARG A 50 -2.72 3.57 -9.00
C ARG A 50 -2.39 2.37 -9.89
N CYS A 51 -3.26 1.36 -9.94
CA CYS A 51 -3.02 0.19 -10.79
C CYS A 51 -2.78 0.54 -12.26
N ILE A 52 -3.43 1.60 -12.76
CA ILE A 52 -3.29 2.09 -14.14
C ILE A 52 -1.92 2.69 -14.45
N ASP A 53 -1.16 3.10 -13.42
CA ASP A 53 0.22 3.59 -13.60
C ASP A 53 1.24 2.46 -13.60
N LEU A 54 0.85 1.27 -13.13
CA LEU A 54 1.69 0.09 -13.10
C LEU A 54 1.63 -0.64 -14.44
N ASN A 55 2.00 0.06 -15.50
CA ASN A 55 1.98 -0.42 -16.88
C ASN A 55 3.23 0.04 -17.62
N ASP A 56 4.35 -0.60 -17.28
CA ASP A 56 5.65 -0.31 -17.85
C ASP A 56 6.10 -1.50 -18.73
N PRO A 57 6.32 -1.29 -20.04
CA PRO A 57 6.67 -2.37 -20.95
C PRO A 57 7.95 -3.13 -20.59
N GLU A 58 8.88 -2.50 -19.87
CA GLU A 58 10.19 -3.07 -19.55
C GLU A 58 10.21 -3.81 -18.22
N SER A 59 9.56 -3.26 -17.19
CA SER A 59 9.54 -3.79 -15.83
C SER A 59 8.32 -4.67 -15.55
N GLY A 60 7.14 -4.32 -16.06
CA GLY A 60 5.93 -5.10 -15.87
C GLY A 60 4.63 -4.33 -15.98
N GLN A 61 3.53 -5.09 -16.04
CA GLN A 61 2.21 -4.52 -16.29
C GLN A 61 1.12 -5.17 -15.42
N SER A 62 0.15 -4.35 -15.01
CA SER A 62 -1.11 -4.79 -14.43
C SER A 62 -1.87 -5.69 -15.42
N GLN A 63 -2.44 -6.78 -14.93
CA GLN A 63 -3.20 -7.77 -15.68
C GLN A 63 -4.66 -7.89 -15.19
N GLY A 64 -5.14 -6.85 -14.49
CA GLY A 64 -6.44 -6.85 -13.82
C GLY A 64 -6.35 -7.35 -12.39
N TYR A 65 -7.47 -7.84 -11.88
CA TYR A 65 -7.67 -8.14 -10.47
C TYR A 65 -7.98 -9.62 -10.24
N TYR A 66 -7.74 -10.07 -9.03
CA TYR A 66 -7.90 -11.45 -8.60
C TYR A 66 -8.51 -11.52 -7.22
N ASP A 67 -9.51 -12.39 -7.08
CA ASP A 67 -10.08 -12.77 -5.79
C ASP A 67 -9.48 -14.12 -5.36
N PRO A 68 -8.59 -14.15 -4.35
CA PRO A 68 -8.00 -15.40 -3.87
C PRO A 68 -8.99 -16.39 -3.26
N ARG A 69 -10.17 -15.92 -2.81
CA ARG A 69 -11.17 -16.77 -2.15
C ARG A 69 -11.95 -17.59 -3.16
N SER A 70 -12.34 -16.97 -4.27
CA SER A 70 -13.08 -17.64 -5.35
C SER A 70 -12.19 -18.16 -6.47
N GLY A 71 -10.94 -17.69 -6.57
CA GLY A 71 -10.04 -17.95 -7.69
C GLY A 71 -10.42 -17.17 -8.97
N SER A 72 -11.29 -16.16 -8.85
CA SER A 72 -11.85 -15.44 -10.00
C SER A 72 -10.95 -14.29 -10.45
N HIS A 73 -10.89 -14.10 -11.76
CA HIS A 73 -10.22 -12.97 -12.41
C HIS A 73 -11.25 -11.97 -12.89
N PHE A 74 -10.98 -10.67 -12.71
CA PHE A 74 -11.90 -9.60 -13.10
C PHE A 74 -11.14 -8.31 -13.43
N SER A 75 -11.78 -7.38 -14.14
CA SER A 75 -11.15 -6.13 -14.61
C SER A 75 -11.87 -4.87 -14.12
N GLU A 76 -13.05 -5.01 -13.55
CA GLU A 76 -13.88 -3.88 -13.11
C GLU A 76 -13.80 -3.69 -11.58
N THR A 77 -14.08 -2.47 -11.12
CA THR A 77 -14.20 -2.22 -9.69
C THR A 77 -15.43 -2.96 -9.12
N PRO A 78 -15.31 -3.64 -7.98
CA PRO A 78 -16.45 -4.29 -7.32
C PRO A 78 -17.60 -3.29 -7.04
N PRO A 79 -18.87 -3.67 -7.28
CA PRO A 79 -20.01 -2.74 -7.18
C PRO A 79 -20.16 -2.04 -5.82
N HIS A 80 -19.81 -2.73 -4.73
CA HIS A 80 -19.93 -2.16 -3.39
C HIS A 80 -18.93 -1.02 -3.13
N HIS A 81 -17.73 -1.07 -3.73
CA HIS A 81 -16.77 0.04 -3.69
C HIS A 81 -17.23 1.23 -4.52
N LEU A 82 -17.87 0.98 -5.68
CA LEU A 82 -18.47 2.06 -6.48
C LEU A 82 -19.56 2.78 -5.70
N ALA A 83 -20.50 2.03 -5.11
CA ALA A 83 -21.57 2.60 -4.30
C ALA A 83 -21.03 3.39 -3.09
N ALA A 84 -20.00 2.88 -2.41
CA ALA A 84 -19.36 3.59 -1.31
C ALA A 84 -18.70 4.91 -1.77
N LEU A 85 -17.97 4.89 -2.90
CA LEU A 85 -17.34 6.07 -3.47
C LEU A 85 -18.35 7.13 -3.92
N ASP A 86 -19.45 6.70 -4.54
CA ASP A 86 -20.53 7.61 -4.94
C ASP A 86 -21.15 8.28 -3.70
N ALA A 87 -21.45 7.52 -2.65
CA ALA A 87 -21.95 8.05 -1.39
C ALA A 87 -20.97 9.05 -0.74
N MET A 88 -19.67 8.76 -0.77
CA MET A 88 -18.62 9.64 -0.23
C MET A 88 -18.41 10.92 -1.05
N SER A 89 -18.65 10.89 -2.36
CA SER A 89 -18.43 12.04 -3.25
C SER A 89 -19.28 13.28 -2.90
N HIS A 90 -20.37 13.08 -2.16
CA HIS A 90 -21.26 14.14 -1.70
C HIS A 90 -20.80 14.81 -0.41
N TYR A 91 -19.79 14.27 0.27
CA TYR A 91 -19.24 14.85 1.50
C TYR A 91 -18.08 15.80 1.18
N SER A 92 -18.23 17.07 1.58
CA SER A 92 -17.15 18.05 1.52
C SER A 92 -16.57 18.27 2.92
N SER A 93 -15.28 18.01 3.10
CA SER A 93 -14.55 18.34 4.33
C SER A 93 -13.76 19.65 4.21
N THR A 94 -13.72 20.41 5.30
CA THR A 94 -12.87 21.60 5.47
C THR A 94 -11.49 21.26 6.06
N THR A 95 -11.29 20.04 6.57
CA THR A 95 -10.01 19.58 7.12
C THR A 95 -9.00 19.23 6.02
N ALA A 96 -7.71 19.29 6.34
CA ALA A 96 -6.64 18.88 5.44
C ALA A 96 -6.66 17.36 5.20
N VAL A 97 -6.78 16.57 6.28
CA VAL A 97 -7.01 15.12 6.22
C VAL A 97 -8.50 14.87 6.10
N ILE A 98 -8.92 14.23 5.01
CA ILE A 98 -10.34 13.97 4.72
C ILE A 98 -10.78 12.56 5.12
N GLN A 99 -9.83 11.64 5.27
CA GLN A 99 -10.09 10.26 5.68
C GLN A 99 -8.83 9.65 6.28
N GLU A 100 -8.98 8.83 7.32
CA GLU A 100 -7.94 7.93 7.81
C GLU A 100 -8.50 6.51 7.83
N ILE A 101 -7.75 5.54 7.30
CA ILE A 101 -8.18 4.14 7.20
C ILE A 101 -7.13 3.23 7.81
N PRO A 102 -7.51 2.17 8.56
CA PRO A 102 -6.52 1.21 9.07
C PRO A 102 -5.84 0.48 7.90
N ASP A 103 -4.57 0.10 8.07
CA ASP A 103 -3.91 -0.81 7.12
C ASP A 103 -4.38 -2.25 7.38
N LEU A 104 -5.05 -2.83 6.38
CA LEU A 104 -5.60 -4.19 6.48
C LEU A 104 -4.80 -5.22 5.66
N ILE A 105 -3.79 -4.77 4.93
CA ILE A 105 -2.99 -5.61 4.04
C ILE A 105 -1.65 -6.02 4.66
N GLY A 106 -1.31 -5.45 5.82
CA GLY A 106 -0.08 -5.71 6.58
C GLY A 106 1.14 -5.01 5.99
N SER A 107 0.97 -3.80 5.48
CA SER A 107 2.05 -3.00 4.91
C SER A 107 3.12 -2.68 5.95
N HIS A 108 4.38 -2.66 5.50
CA HIS A 108 5.51 -2.23 6.32
C HIS A 108 6.28 -1.14 5.58
N ALA A 109 6.66 -0.09 6.28
CA ALA A 109 7.60 0.91 5.81
C ALA A 109 9.04 0.45 6.10
N ALA A 110 9.89 0.56 5.11
CA ALA A 110 11.31 0.24 5.20
C ALA A 110 12.12 1.53 5.33
N LEU A 111 12.77 1.69 6.48
CA LEU A 111 13.66 2.80 6.78
C LEU A 111 15.10 2.29 6.78
N LEU A 112 16.02 3.06 6.22
CA LEU A 112 17.43 2.71 6.17
C LEU A 112 18.13 3.18 7.45
N GLY A 113 18.55 2.24 8.29
CA GLY A 113 19.39 2.55 9.45
C GLY A 113 20.82 2.88 9.07
N ASP A 114 21.57 3.47 10.01
CA ASP A 114 22.97 3.89 9.82
C ASP A 114 23.90 2.76 9.35
N ASN A 115 23.60 1.53 9.75
CA ASN A 115 24.35 0.33 9.37
C ASN A 115 23.99 -0.18 7.95
N GLN A 116 23.30 0.61 7.14
CA GLN A 116 22.72 0.23 5.84
C GLN A 116 21.79 -0.98 5.90
N GLN A 117 21.16 -1.20 7.06
CA GLN A 117 20.16 -2.25 7.26
C GLN A 117 18.76 -1.65 7.28
N PHE A 118 17.80 -2.38 6.72
CA PHE A 118 16.41 -1.95 6.74
C PHE A 118 15.75 -2.25 8.09
N LEU A 119 15.22 -1.19 8.71
CA LEU A 119 14.24 -1.27 9.78
C LEU A 119 12.85 -1.32 9.14
N LEU A 120 12.03 -2.30 9.55
CA LEU A 120 10.70 -2.51 8.99
C LEU A 120 9.61 -2.21 10.01
N GLU A 121 9.03 -1.02 9.90
CA GLU A 121 7.97 -0.52 10.75
C GLU A 121 6.59 -0.86 10.18
N PRO A 122 5.67 -1.43 10.97
CA PRO A 122 4.31 -1.70 10.51
C PRO A 122 3.56 -0.39 10.26
N VAL A 123 2.88 -0.31 9.12
CA VAL A 123 1.94 0.77 8.85
C VAL A 123 0.66 0.48 9.63
N ILE A 124 0.21 1.43 10.45
CA ILE A 124 -1.01 1.32 11.25
C ILE A 124 -2.22 1.82 10.46
N SER A 125 -2.06 2.93 9.74
CA SER A 125 -3.15 3.55 8.98
C SER A 125 -2.64 4.34 7.78
N TRP A 126 -3.57 4.75 6.92
CA TRP A 126 -3.33 5.61 5.77
C TRP A 126 -4.20 6.85 5.85
N ARG A 127 -3.57 8.03 5.85
CA ARG A 127 -4.25 9.33 5.86
C ARG A 127 -4.38 9.86 4.44
N LEU A 128 -5.62 10.01 3.97
CA LEU A 128 -5.95 10.69 2.73
C LEU A 128 -6.08 12.18 2.99
N HIS A 129 -5.24 12.95 2.32
CA HIS A 129 -5.29 14.40 2.30
C HIS A 129 -6.22 14.91 1.20
N LYS A 130 -6.70 16.14 1.35
CA LYS A 130 -7.60 16.81 0.42
C LYS A 130 -7.01 16.98 -0.99
N ASP A 131 -5.69 17.02 -1.10
CA ASP A 131 -4.96 17.07 -2.38
C ASP A 131 -4.86 15.69 -3.06
N GLY A 132 -5.37 14.63 -2.44
CA GLY A 132 -5.32 13.26 -2.93
C GLY A 132 -4.10 12.46 -2.47
N ARG A 133 -3.18 13.05 -1.70
CA ARG A 133 -2.02 12.34 -1.16
C ARG A 133 -2.44 11.34 -0.08
N LEU A 134 -1.85 10.15 -0.11
CA LEU A 134 -1.99 9.14 0.94
C LEU A 134 -0.68 8.98 1.72
N GLU A 135 -0.74 9.21 3.02
CA GLU A 135 0.41 9.09 3.92
C GLU A 135 0.26 7.87 4.84
N ALA A 136 1.28 7.02 4.86
CA ALA A 136 1.34 5.88 5.76
C ALA A 136 1.70 6.38 7.16
N GLN A 137 0.88 6.02 8.13
CA GLN A 137 1.15 6.31 9.53
C GLN A 137 1.83 5.11 10.18
N VAL A 138 2.99 5.36 10.79
CA VAL A 138 3.68 4.40 11.66
C VAL A 138 3.68 4.94 13.09
N ALA A 139 3.92 4.06 14.07
CA ALA A 139 3.85 4.44 15.47
C ALA A 139 5.23 4.82 16.02
N ASP A 140 5.31 5.95 16.72
CA ASP A 140 6.39 6.20 17.68
C ASP A 140 6.05 5.50 19.00
N LEU A 141 6.70 4.37 19.25
CA LEU A 141 6.45 3.56 20.44
C LEU A 141 6.85 4.28 21.75
N SER A 142 7.68 5.32 21.69
CA SER A 142 8.02 6.12 22.88
C SER A 142 6.88 7.03 23.32
N LEU A 143 5.97 7.37 22.41
CA LEU A 143 4.78 8.19 22.64
C LEU A 143 3.51 7.35 22.85
N ALA A 144 3.60 6.02 22.70
CA ALA A 144 2.45 5.13 22.81
C ALA A 144 1.92 5.06 24.25
N GLN A 145 0.64 5.39 24.44
CA GLN A 145 -0.01 5.32 25.76
C GLN A 145 -0.69 3.98 26.03
N HIS A 146 -1.06 3.24 24.97
CA HIS A 146 -1.84 2.01 25.06
C HIS A 146 -1.41 1.00 23.99
N SER A 147 -1.89 -0.25 24.15
CA SER A 147 -1.73 -1.32 23.17
C SER A 147 -3.05 -2.10 23.04
N PRO A 148 -3.52 -2.44 21.83
CA PRO A 148 -2.89 -2.16 20.54
C PRO A 148 -2.97 -0.68 20.14
N ILE A 149 -2.03 -0.23 19.30
CA ILE A 149 -2.05 1.10 18.68
C ILE A 149 -3.02 1.07 17.50
N LEU A 150 -3.90 2.06 17.42
CA LEU A 150 -4.98 2.13 16.43
C LEU A 150 -4.88 3.39 15.56
N ALA A 151 -5.56 3.37 14.43
CA ALA A 151 -5.72 4.54 13.58
C ALA A 151 -6.30 5.72 14.39
N GLY A 152 -5.70 6.90 14.22
CA GLY A 152 -6.05 8.10 14.98
C GLY A 152 -5.30 8.31 16.29
N ASP A 153 -4.50 7.35 16.78
CA ASP A 153 -3.69 7.53 17.99
C ASP A 153 -2.66 8.66 17.81
N GLU A 154 -2.40 9.42 18.89
CA GLU A 154 -1.50 10.59 18.86
C GLU A 154 -0.03 10.23 18.59
N CYS A 155 0.37 8.99 18.84
CA CYS A 155 1.73 8.50 18.57
C CYS A 155 1.99 8.18 17.09
N LEU A 156 0.99 8.39 16.22
CA LEU A 156 1.10 8.13 14.80
C LEU A 156 1.71 9.32 14.02
N TYR A 157 2.69 9.02 13.18
CA TYR A 157 3.32 10.02 12.31
C TYR A 157 3.50 9.50 10.86
N PRO A 158 3.54 10.42 9.87
CA PRO A 158 3.69 10.06 8.46
C PRO A 158 5.13 9.65 8.13
N VAL A 159 5.35 8.35 7.91
CA VAL A 159 6.70 7.80 7.69
C VAL A 159 7.40 8.34 6.45
N GLN A 160 6.65 8.78 5.43
CA GLN A 160 7.26 9.35 4.22
C GLN A 160 7.99 10.67 4.45
N GLN A 161 7.82 11.31 5.62
CA GLN A 161 8.56 12.52 6.00
C GLN A 161 9.94 12.20 6.60
N GLU A 162 10.21 10.93 6.92
CA GLU A 162 11.50 10.48 7.41
C GLU A 162 12.54 10.44 6.29
N ALA A 163 13.69 11.10 6.49
CA ALA A 163 14.75 11.18 5.48
C ALA A 163 15.34 9.80 5.12
N ASN A 164 15.24 8.84 6.02
CA ASN A 164 15.71 7.47 5.84
C ASN A 164 14.62 6.52 5.31
N PHE A 165 13.38 6.95 5.10
CA PHE A 165 12.35 6.13 4.46
C PHE A 165 12.75 5.79 3.01
N ARG A 166 12.47 4.54 2.59
CA ARG A 166 12.83 4.04 1.25
C ARG A 166 11.67 3.41 0.52
N TYR A 167 11.04 2.39 1.10
CA TYR A 167 10.04 1.58 0.38
C TYR A 167 8.93 1.07 1.31
N PHE A 168 7.81 0.69 0.74
CA PHE A 168 6.78 -0.13 1.34
C PHE A 168 6.95 -1.57 0.91
N PHE A 169 6.75 -2.50 1.85
CA PHE A 169 6.69 -3.94 1.59
C PHE A 169 5.37 -4.51 2.09
N GLN A 170 4.85 -5.50 1.36
CA GLN A 170 3.75 -6.31 1.86
C GLN A 170 4.23 -7.26 2.96
N TYR A 171 3.32 -7.59 3.89
CA TYR A 171 3.57 -8.40 5.08
C TYR A 171 4.49 -9.62 4.85
N HIS A 172 4.20 -10.42 3.81
CA HIS A 172 4.97 -11.63 3.51
C HIS A 172 6.43 -11.32 3.18
N ILE A 173 6.69 -10.29 2.37
CA ILE A 173 8.04 -9.87 1.99
C ILE A 173 8.76 -9.28 3.21
N ALA A 174 8.06 -8.44 3.98
CA ALA A 174 8.59 -7.87 5.22
C ALA A 174 9.04 -8.95 6.22
N ASN A 175 8.25 -10.01 6.38
CA ASN A 175 8.62 -11.12 7.26
C ASN A 175 9.80 -11.94 6.73
N GLN A 176 9.92 -12.14 5.42
CA GLN A 176 11.09 -12.79 4.84
C GLN A 176 12.38 -11.98 5.06
N ILE A 177 12.29 -10.65 4.98
CA ILE A 177 13.39 -9.73 5.31
C ILE A 177 13.75 -9.86 6.79
N LYS A 178 12.76 -9.73 7.70
CA LYS A 178 12.96 -9.85 9.17
C LYS A 178 13.60 -11.19 9.56
N ALA A 179 13.26 -12.27 8.86
CA ALA A 179 13.80 -13.60 9.10
C ALA A 179 15.20 -13.86 8.50
N GLY A 180 15.82 -12.87 7.83
CA GLY A 180 17.13 -13.02 7.21
C GLY A 180 17.14 -13.92 5.97
N GLY A 181 16.01 -14.05 5.27
CA GLY A 181 15.88 -14.90 4.09
C GLY A 181 16.86 -14.49 2.97
N GLN A 182 17.65 -15.44 2.45
CA GLN A 182 18.72 -15.18 1.48
C GLN A 182 18.28 -14.43 0.21
N ILE A 183 17.03 -14.63 -0.22
CA ILE A 183 16.44 -13.95 -1.40
C ILE A 183 16.12 -12.48 -1.08
N ALA A 184 15.55 -12.23 0.10
CA ALA A 184 15.19 -10.91 0.56
C ALA A 184 16.43 -10.03 0.77
N THR A 185 17.49 -10.57 1.38
CA THR A 185 18.77 -9.84 1.57
C THR A 185 19.44 -9.48 0.24
N ARG A 186 19.41 -10.38 -0.76
CA ARG A 186 19.96 -10.12 -2.10
C ARG A 186 19.16 -9.07 -2.87
N ALA A 187 17.83 -9.13 -2.83
CA ALA A 187 16.97 -8.12 -3.46
C ALA A 187 17.16 -6.74 -2.82
N LEU A 188 17.31 -6.68 -1.49
CA LEU A 188 17.61 -5.43 -0.78
C LEU A 188 18.98 -4.85 -1.14
N SER A 189 19.99 -5.69 -1.36
CA SER A 189 21.33 -5.24 -1.76
C SER A 189 21.32 -4.51 -3.12
N GLN A 190 20.47 -4.95 -4.05
CA GLN A 190 20.27 -4.32 -5.36
C GLN A 190 19.47 -3.00 -5.27
N LEU A 191 18.71 -2.78 -4.20
CA LEU A 191 17.95 -1.55 -3.96
C LEU A 191 18.75 -0.48 -3.20
N LEU A 192 19.92 -0.84 -2.68
CA LEU A 192 20.85 0.03 -1.94
C LEU A 192 22.00 0.59 -2.82
N THR A 193 22.05 0.20 -4.09
CA THR A 193 23.04 0.66 -5.09
C THR A 193 22.42 1.70 -6.01
#